data_AF-A0AAV4L9I7-F1
#
_entry.id   AF-A0AAV4L9I7-F1
#
_cell.length_a   1.000
_cell.length_b   1.000
_cell.length_c   1.000
_cell.angle_alpha   90.00
_cell.angle_beta   90.00
_cell.angle_gamma   90.00
#
_symmetry.space_group_name_H-M   'P 1'
#
loop_
_entity.id
_entity.type
_entity.pdbx_description
1 polymer ?
#
loop_
_entity_poly.entity_id
_entity_poly.type
_entity_poly.pdbx_seq_one_letter_code
_entity_poly.pdbx_strand_id
1 'polypeptide(L)'
;MGMMLSVKRFFKKNCFSQKLDCPVAFGYKCAWLAFPTEQTAEVVKAVEFKQMSKANWQTGIDAAYGYESKIAFVTPPVQGWTFVVGTILSHFFCVYDKDSIEVFLKQKITAILEWE
;
A
#
# COMPACT_ATOMS: atom_id res chain seq x y z
N MET A 1 -12.62 -5.93 -41.11
CA MET A 1 -12.40 -4.56 -40.56
C MET A 1 -12.76 -4.62 -39.08
N GLY A 2 -11.79 -4.90 -38.21
CA GLY A 2 -12.02 -5.17 -36.79
C GLY A 2 -12.24 -3.86 -36.02
N MET A 3 -13.41 -3.73 -35.38
CA MET A 3 -13.76 -2.56 -34.58
C MET A 3 -12.94 -2.59 -33.29
N MET A 4 -11.89 -1.76 -33.23
CA MET A 4 -11.13 -1.50 -32.01
C MET A 4 -12.04 -0.74 -31.05
N LEU A 5 -12.64 -1.45 -30.09
CA LEU A 5 -13.36 -0.84 -28.98
C LEU A 5 -12.35 -0.04 -28.14
N SER A 6 -12.30 1.27 -28.38
CA SER A 6 -11.56 2.21 -27.54
C SER A 6 -12.29 2.29 -26.19
N VAL A 7 -11.91 1.43 -25.25
CA VAL A 7 -12.36 1.53 -23.86
C VAL A 7 -11.73 2.80 -23.30
N LYS A 8 -12.49 3.90 -23.30
CA LYS A 8 -12.10 5.12 -22.59
C LYS A 8 -11.99 4.78 -21.10
N ARG A 9 -10.78 4.51 -20.63
CA ARG A 9 -10.47 4.36 -19.21
C ARG A 9 -10.76 5.70 -18.54
N PHE A 10 -11.91 5.78 -17.87
CA PHE A 10 -12.18 6.85 -16.93
C PHE A 10 -11.23 6.68 -15.74
N PHE A 11 -10.19 7.49 -15.69
CA PHE A 11 -9.39 7.66 -14.48
C PHE A 11 -10.28 8.32 -13.43
N LYS A 12 -10.84 7.51 -12.52
CA LYS A 12 -11.54 8.02 -11.35
C LYS A 12 -10.54 8.88 -10.58
N LYS A 13 -10.83 10.18 -10.43
CA LYS A 13 -10.06 11.05 -9.55
C LYS A 13 -10.14 10.43 -8.15
N ASN A 14 -8.99 10.15 -7.54
CA ASN A 14 -8.95 9.60 -6.19
C ASN A 14 -9.39 10.71 -5.21
N CYS A 15 -10.65 10.65 -4.78
CA CYS A 15 -11.17 11.45 -3.68
C CYS A 15 -11.08 10.58 -2.41
N PHE A 16 -10.11 10.88 -1.55
CA PHE A 16 -9.93 10.15 -0.29
C PHE A 16 -10.89 10.64 0.78
N SER A 17 -11.55 9.71 1.46
CA SER A 17 -12.44 9.99 2.59
C SER A 17 -11.68 9.79 3.90
N GLN A 18 -11.89 10.65 4.89
CA GLN A 18 -11.37 10.46 6.25
C GLN A 18 -12.44 9.93 7.23
N LYS A 19 -13.66 9.66 6.73
CA LYS A 19 -14.74 9.11 7.55
C LYS A 19 -14.38 7.70 7.98
N LEU A 20 -14.42 7.45 9.30
CA LEU A 20 -14.21 6.13 9.88
C LEU A 20 -15.13 5.09 9.24
N ASP A 21 -14.57 3.95 8.87
CA ASP A 21 -15.23 2.80 8.28
C ASP A 21 -14.62 1.49 8.83
N CYS A 22 -15.14 0.36 8.35
CA CYS A 22 -14.70 -0.96 8.79
C CYS A 22 -13.53 -1.46 7.93
N PRO A 23 -12.69 -2.36 8.47
CA PRO A 23 -11.64 -3.03 7.70
C PRO A 23 -12.18 -3.68 6.41
N VAL A 24 -11.43 -3.50 5.33
CA VAL A 24 -11.73 -4.08 4.02
C VAL A 24 -10.69 -5.14 3.69
N ALA A 25 -11.13 -6.31 3.22
CA ALA A 25 -10.25 -7.41 2.86
C ALA A 25 -9.31 -7.04 1.69
N PHE A 26 -8.08 -7.55 1.72
CA PHE A 26 -7.06 -7.37 0.67
C PHE A 26 -6.24 -8.66 0.45
N GLY A 27 -5.40 -8.70 -0.60
CA GLY A 27 -4.28 -9.66 -0.68
C GLY A 27 -4.11 -10.46 -1.98
N TYR A 28 -5.16 -10.81 -2.74
CA TYR A 28 -4.96 -11.69 -3.90
C TYR A 28 -4.59 -10.96 -5.21
N LYS A 29 -4.93 -9.68 -5.34
CA LYS A 29 -4.67 -8.87 -6.56
C LYS A 29 -3.54 -7.85 -6.36
N CYS A 30 -2.91 -7.84 -5.20
CA CYS A 30 -1.85 -6.90 -4.84
C CYS A 30 -0.90 -7.55 -3.86
N ALA A 31 0.33 -7.08 -3.83
CA ALA A 31 1.26 -7.43 -2.77
C ALA A 31 1.08 -6.54 -1.53
N TRP A 32 1.60 -6.99 -0.40
CA TRP A 32 1.52 -6.28 0.87
C TRP A 32 2.75 -6.56 1.75
N LEU A 33 3.06 -5.60 2.62
CA LEU A 33 4.08 -5.69 3.66
C LEU A 33 3.39 -5.59 5.02
N ALA A 34 3.87 -6.36 5.99
CA ALA A 34 3.38 -6.34 7.37
C ALA A 34 4.46 -5.81 8.30
N PHE A 35 4.11 -4.81 9.09
CA PHE A 35 4.97 -4.22 10.11
C PHE A 35 4.37 -4.51 11.49
N PRO A 36 5.12 -5.11 12.42
CA PRO A 36 4.66 -5.44 13.77
C PRO A 36 4.62 -4.20 14.66
N THR A 37 3.78 -3.21 14.32
CA THR A 37 3.61 -1.98 15.08
C THR A 37 2.20 -1.41 14.87
N GLU A 38 1.68 -0.71 15.88
CA GLU A 38 0.46 0.09 15.78
C GLU A 38 0.75 1.56 15.42
N GLN A 39 2.03 1.93 15.33
CA GLN A 39 2.46 3.28 15.02
C GLN A 39 2.50 3.51 13.51
N THR A 40 1.33 3.76 12.89
CA THR A 40 1.22 3.98 11.44
C THR A 40 2.16 5.07 10.91
N ALA A 41 2.43 6.10 11.72
CA ALA A 41 3.36 7.18 11.34
C ALA A 41 4.80 6.69 11.15
N GLU A 42 5.25 5.70 11.92
CA GLU A 42 6.60 5.12 11.79
C GLU A 42 6.72 4.30 10.52
N VAL A 43 5.71 3.51 10.20
CA VAL A 43 5.64 2.76 8.94
C VAL A 43 5.71 3.70 7.73
N VAL A 44 4.93 4.78 7.77
CA VAL A 44 4.92 5.80 6.70
C VAL A 44 6.30 6.44 6.53
N LYS A 45 7.01 6.74 7.62
CA LYS A 45 8.38 7.28 7.59
C LYS A 45 9.37 6.25 7.03
N ALA A 46 9.30 5.01 7.49
CA ALA A 46 10.23 3.94 7.11
C ALA A 46 10.16 3.63 5.61
N VAL A 47 8.96 3.65 5.03
CA VAL A 47 8.73 3.36 3.60
C VAL A 47 8.98 4.58 2.70
N GLU A 48 9.26 5.76 3.27
CA GLU A 48 9.69 6.96 2.54
C GLU A 48 8.71 7.40 1.42
N PHE A 49 7.41 7.43 1.72
CA PHE A 49 6.41 7.86 0.74
C PHE A 49 6.59 9.33 0.34
N LYS A 50 6.63 9.59 -0.98
CA LYS A 50 6.84 10.95 -1.54
C LYS A 50 5.65 11.89 -1.31
N GLN A 51 4.43 11.36 -1.30
CA GLN A 51 3.20 12.12 -1.12
C GLN A 51 2.25 11.30 -0.25
N MET A 52 1.62 11.97 0.73
CA MET A 52 0.75 11.33 1.70
C MET A 52 -0.60 12.02 1.73
N SER A 53 -1.67 11.24 1.79
CA SER A 53 -3.02 11.73 2.01
C SER A 53 -3.73 10.79 2.98
N LYS A 54 -4.53 11.35 3.89
CA LYS A 54 -5.35 10.54 4.80
C LYS A 54 -6.49 9.90 4.03
N ALA A 55 -6.68 8.61 4.23
CA ALA A 55 -7.76 7.83 3.65
C ALA A 55 -8.31 6.84 4.68
N ASN A 56 -9.57 6.49 4.54
CA ASN A 56 -10.23 5.40 5.26
C ASN A 56 -10.00 4.07 4.53
N TRP A 57 -10.48 2.96 5.08
CA TRP A 57 -10.25 1.63 4.51
C TRP A 57 -10.77 1.52 3.08
N GLN A 58 -12.01 1.94 2.84
CA GLN A 58 -12.64 1.81 1.54
C GLN A 58 -11.87 2.58 0.46
N THR A 59 -11.64 3.88 0.67
CA THR A 59 -10.97 4.72 -0.35
C THR A 59 -9.48 4.42 -0.46
N GLY A 60 -8.84 3.96 0.62
CA GLY A 60 -7.45 3.53 0.62
C GLY A 60 -7.23 2.26 -0.20
N ILE A 61 -8.01 1.21 0.08
CA ILE A 61 -7.93 -0.06 -0.66
C ILE A 61 -8.31 0.12 -2.13
N ASP A 62 -9.38 0.86 -2.42
CA ASP A 62 -9.78 1.16 -3.80
C ASP A 62 -8.64 1.80 -4.60
N ALA A 63 -7.90 2.73 -3.98
CA ALA A 63 -6.77 3.38 -4.62
C ALA A 63 -5.56 2.44 -4.77
N ALA A 64 -5.25 1.66 -3.74
CA ALA A 64 -4.17 0.67 -3.74
C ALA A 64 -4.37 -0.41 -4.83
N TYR A 65 -5.62 -0.75 -5.13
CA TYR A 65 -6.01 -1.70 -6.19
C TYR A 65 -6.12 -1.08 -7.58
N GLY A 66 -5.97 0.24 -7.70
CA GLY A 66 -5.99 0.91 -9.00
C GLY A 66 -4.98 0.29 -9.96
N TYR A 67 -5.43 -0.01 -11.18
CA TYR A 67 -4.55 -0.52 -12.24
C TYR A 67 -3.51 0.55 -12.59
N GLU A 68 -2.23 0.17 -12.64
CA GLU A 68 -1.10 1.10 -12.82
C GLU A 68 -1.00 2.20 -11.74
N SER A 69 -1.69 2.06 -10.60
CA SER A 69 -1.57 3.03 -9.52
C SER A 69 -0.16 2.95 -8.92
N LYS A 70 0.45 4.13 -8.71
CA LYS A 70 1.67 4.28 -7.91
C LYS A 70 1.34 4.53 -6.45
N ILE A 71 0.18 4.08 -6.00
CA ILE A 71 -0.38 4.37 -4.68
C ILE A 71 -0.29 3.10 -3.85
N ALA A 72 0.26 3.23 -2.65
CA ALA A 72 0.11 2.25 -1.59
C ALA A 72 -0.78 2.84 -0.50
N PHE A 73 -1.54 1.97 0.16
CA PHE A 73 -2.33 2.31 1.33
C PHE A 73 -1.65 1.74 2.56
N VAL A 74 -1.43 2.60 3.56
CA VAL A 74 -1.02 2.18 4.90
C VAL A 74 -2.28 2.03 5.72
N THR A 75 -2.55 0.81 6.19
CA THR A 75 -3.78 0.53 6.92
C THR A 75 -3.76 1.16 8.31
N PRO A 76 -4.92 1.48 8.89
CA PRO A 76 -5.04 1.54 10.33
C PRO A 76 -4.51 0.24 10.97
N PRO A 77 -4.01 0.29 12.22
CA PRO A 77 -3.53 -0.90 12.92
C PRO A 77 -4.61 -1.97 13.05
N VAL A 78 -4.22 -3.23 12.84
CA VAL A 78 -5.05 -4.41 13.01
C VAL A 78 -4.29 -5.39 13.90
N GLN A 79 -4.76 -5.53 15.15
CA GLN A 79 -4.22 -6.50 16.11
C GLN A 79 -2.69 -6.42 16.29
N GLY A 80 -2.12 -5.22 16.52
CA GLY A 80 -0.68 -5.04 16.66
C GLY A 80 0.11 -4.92 15.34
N TRP A 81 -0.56 -5.00 14.19
CA TRP A 81 0.10 -4.91 12.88
C TRP A 81 -0.40 -3.73 12.06
N THR A 82 0.51 -3.11 11.33
CA THR A 82 0.22 -2.12 10.29
C THR A 82 0.65 -2.67 8.95
N PHE A 83 -0.22 -2.57 7.93
CA PHE A 83 0.06 -3.13 6.61
C PHE A 83 0.28 -2.01 5.60
N VAL A 84 1.15 -2.27 4.63
CA VAL A 84 1.30 -1.46 3.43
C VAL A 84 0.83 -2.30 2.25
N VAL A 85 -0.21 -1.85 1.56
CA VAL A 85 -0.92 -2.61 0.53
C VAL A 85 -0.90 -1.84 -0.79
N GLY A 86 -0.59 -2.50 -1.91
CA GLY A 86 -0.72 -1.85 -3.22
C GLY A 86 -0.20 -2.67 -4.39
N THR A 87 -0.77 -2.42 -5.58
CA THR A 87 -0.31 -3.03 -6.83
C THR A 87 1.14 -2.65 -7.16
N ILE A 88 1.56 -1.44 -6.79
CA ILE A 88 2.94 -0.93 -6.93
C ILE A 88 3.98 -1.83 -6.25
N LEU A 89 3.62 -2.48 -5.14
CA LEU A 89 4.51 -3.39 -4.43
C LEU A 89 4.77 -4.67 -5.23
N SER A 90 3.80 -5.12 -6.02
CA SER A 90 3.97 -6.31 -6.87
C SER A 90 5.05 -6.09 -7.93
N HIS A 91 5.14 -4.86 -8.47
CA HIS A 91 6.24 -4.49 -9.37
C HIS A 91 7.58 -4.43 -8.63
N PHE A 92 7.60 -3.85 -7.41
CA PHE A 92 8.80 -3.83 -6.57
C PHE A 92 9.33 -5.25 -6.32
N PHE A 93 8.48 -6.18 -5.88
CA PHE A 93 8.90 -7.56 -5.63
C PHE A 93 9.29 -8.35 -6.89
N CYS A 94 8.90 -7.90 -8.07
CA CYS A 94 9.27 -8.53 -9.34
C CYS A 94 10.63 -8.05 -9.86
N VAL A 95 11.04 -6.83 -9.50
CA VAL A 95 12.27 -6.19 -9.98
C VAL A 95 13.47 -6.48 -9.08
N TYR A 96 13.25 -6.63 -7.78
CA TYR A 96 14.29 -6.95 -6.81
C TYR A 96 14.33 -8.44 -6.52
N ASP A 97 15.53 -9.00 -6.37
CA ASP A 97 15.71 -10.35 -5.87
C ASP A 97 15.31 -10.44 -4.39
N LYS A 98 15.02 -11.66 -3.93
CA LYS A 98 14.55 -11.92 -2.58
C LYS A 98 15.52 -11.42 -1.51
N ASP A 99 16.82 -11.54 -1.72
CA ASP A 99 17.83 -11.18 -0.73
C ASP A 99 17.90 -9.65 -0.58
N SER A 100 17.84 -8.92 -1.69
CA SER A 100 17.74 -7.46 -1.70
C SER A 100 16.50 -6.95 -0.96
N ILE A 101 15.35 -7.59 -1.18
CA ILE A 101 14.10 -7.27 -0.47
C ILE A 101 14.24 -7.57 1.02
N GLU A 102 14.81 -8.71 1.38
CA GLU A 102 14.97 -9.12 2.77
C GLU A 102 15.89 -8.17 3.54
N VAL A 103 17.01 -7.75 2.93
CA VAL A 103 17.91 -6.75 3.52
C VAL A 103 17.18 -5.42 3.73
N PHE A 104 16.47 -4.93 2.72
CA PHE A 104 15.70 -3.70 2.81
C PHE A 104 14.64 -3.77 3.93
N LEU A 105 13.86 -4.86 3.97
CA LEU A 105 12.82 -5.03 4.99
C LEU A 105 13.40 -5.16 6.38
N LYS A 106 14.50 -5.90 6.57
CA LYS A 106 15.18 -5.99 7.86
C LYS A 106 15.66 -4.62 8.33
N GLN A 107 16.31 -3.85 7.46
CA GLN A 107 16.75 -2.49 7.80
C GLN A 107 15.58 -1.60 8.25
N LYS A 108 14.46 -1.66 7.53
CA LYS A 108 13.30 -0.80 7.81
C LYS A 108 12.46 -1.28 9.01
N ILE A 109 12.34 -2.59 9.23
CA ILE A 109 11.62 -3.17 10.36
C ILE A 109 12.42 -3.02 11.65
N THR A 110 13.73 -3.29 11.62
CA THR A 110 14.62 -3.08 12.77
C THR A 110 14.63 -1.61 13.19
N ALA A 111 14.68 -0.68 12.22
CA ALA A 111 14.59 0.75 12.51
C ALA A 111 13.24 1.21 13.10
N ILE A 112 12.19 0.38 13.08
CA ILE A 112 10.92 0.65 13.77
C ILE A 112 10.96 0.04 15.17
N LEU A 113 11.50 -1.17 15.32
CA LEU A 113 11.54 -1.91 16.59
C LEU A 113 12.61 -1.43 17.57
N GLU A 114 13.67 -0.75 17.11
CA GLU A 114 14.72 -0.19 17.97
C GLU A 114 14.34 1.16 18.61
N TRP A 115 13.13 1.68 18.35
CA TRP A 115 12.61 2.93 18.93
C TRP A 115 11.66 2.71 20.13
N GLU A 116 11.56 1.48 20.65
CA GLU A 116 10.87 1.13 21.90
C GLU A 116 11.85 1.04 23.09
#